data_AF-A0A9E0RAU3-F1
#
_entry.id   AF-A0A9E0RAU3-F1
#
_cell.length_a   1.000
_cell.length_b   1.000
_cell.length_c   1.000
_cell.angle_alpha   90.00
_cell.angle_beta   90.00
_cell.angle_gamma   90.00
#
_symmetry.space_group_name_H-M   'P 1'
#
loop_
_entity.id
_entity.type
_entity.pdbx_description
1 polymer ?
#
loop_
_entity_poly.entity_id
_entity_poly.type
_entity_poly.pdbx_seq_one_letter_code
_entity_poly.pdbx_strand_id
1 'polypeptide(L)'
;MALFSQKNARKQLNAEAEKVNRADLEALLERQKSIEEKVKGSGKLKRFSADIKLMFSMIRDYWNGSYRNVPWKSIAAMAGALIYVMNPLDFIPDLIIGFGFLDDAGVVALCLKLVESDLHKYAAWKETKEEVGQSAQAD
;
A
#
# COMPACT_ATOMS: atom_id res chain seq x y z
N MET A 1 -12.46 -30.71 -5.47
CA MET A 1 -13.64 -29.96 -4.99
C MET A 1 -13.71 -28.53 -5.56
N ALA A 2 -13.34 -28.30 -6.83
CA ALA A 2 -13.30 -26.95 -7.45
C ALA A 2 -14.30 -26.74 -8.61
N LEU A 3 -14.99 -27.80 -9.04
CA LEU A 3 -15.87 -27.78 -10.23
C LEU A 3 -17.28 -27.23 -9.96
N PHE A 4 -17.75 -27.25 -8.70
CA PHE A 4 -19.07 -26.73 -8.32
C PHE A 4 -19.10 -25.19 -8.21
N SER A 5 -17.94 -24.55 -8.04
CA SER A 5 -17.81 -23.08 -7.99
C SER A 5 -17.92 -22.47 -9.40
N GLN A 6 -17.23 -23.03 -10.40
CA GLN A 6 -17.24 -22.47 -11.76
C GLN A 6 -18.61 -22.48 -12.44
N LYS A 7 -19.39 -23.57 -12.32
CA LYS A 7 -20.72 -23.64 -12.97
C LYS A 7 -21.70 -22.63 -12.38
N ASN A 8 -21.69 -22.45 -11.06
CA ASN A 8 -22.55 -21.48 -10.38
C ASN A 8 -22.10 -20.04 -10.63
N ALA A 9 -20.78 -19.78 -10.61
CA ALA A 9 -20.21 -18.49 -10.96
C ALA A 9 -20.56 -18.07 -12.38
N ARG A 10 -20.50 -19.00 -13.35
CA ARG A 10 -20.82 -18.74 -14.75
C ARG A 10 -22.32 -18.51 -14.97
N LYS A 11 -23.17 -19.18 -14.20
CA LYS A 11 -24.63 -18.95 -14.21
C LYS A 11 -25.00 -17.59 -13.64
N GLN A 12 -24.37 -17.18 -12.54
CA GLN A 12 -24.58 -15.86 -11.93
C GLN A 12 -24.01 -14.75 -12.82
N LEU A 13 -22.81 -14.93 -13.39
CA LEU A 13 -22.23 -14.01 -14.36
C LEU A 13 -23.12 -13.81 -15.59
N ASN A 14 -23.67 -14.88 -16.16
CA ASN A 14 -24.57 -14.75 -17.31
C ASN A 14 -25.90 -14.06 -16.93
N ALA A 15 -26.47 -14.39 -15.77
CA ALA A 15 -27.72 -13.79 -15.30
C ALA A 15 -27.56 -12.30 -14.90
N GLU A 16 -26.37 -11.90 -14.46
CA GLU A 16 -25.99 -10.50 -14.19
C GLU A 16 -25.69 -9.77 -15.51
N ALA A 17 -24.94 -10.39 -16.42
CA ALA A 17 -24.59 -9.81 -17.73
C ALA A 17 -25.83 -9.53 -18.60
N GLU A 18 -26.88 -10.34 -18.50
CA GLU A 18 -28.16 -10.09 -19.18
C GLU A 18 -28.92 -8.86 -18.63
N LYS A 19 -28.61 -8.43 -17.39
CA LYS A 19 -29.23 -7.25 -16.77
C LYS A 19 -28.44 -5.97 -17.00
N VAL A 20 -27.16 -6.08 -17.35
CA VAL A 20 -26.31 -4.93 -17.69
C VAL A 20 -26.74 -4.39 -19.05
N ASN A 21 -27.44 -3.27 -19.02
CA ASN A 21 -27.87 -2.59 -20.24
C ASN A 21 -26.81 -1.56 -20.68
N ARG A 22 -26.98 -1.04 -21.90
CA ARG A 22 -26.02 -0.09 -22.50
C ARG A 22 -25.91 1.21 -21.67
N ALA A 23 -27.00 1.62 -21.01
CA ALA A 23 -27.03 2.82 -20.17
C ALA A 23 -26.21 2.64 -18.87
N ASP A 24 -26.20 1.44 -18.28
CA ASP A 24 -25.35 1.14 -17.13
C ASP A 24 -23.85 1.19 -17.49
N LEU A 25 -23.49 0.69 -18.67
CA LEU A 25 -22.12 0.79 -19.19
C LEU A 25 -21.72 2.25 -19.47
N GLU A 26 -22.64 3.05 -20.00
CA GLU A 26 -22.42 4.47 -20.29
C GLU A 26 -22.26 5.28 -18.99
N ALA A 27 -23.10 5.00 -17.98
CA ALA A 27 -22.98 5.58 -16.64
C ALA A 27 -21.67 5.17 -15.93
N LEU A 28 -21.19 3.94 -16.15
CA LEU A 28 -19.88 3.51 -15.64
C LEU A 28 -18.72 4.23 -16.33
N LEU A 29 -18.79 4.44 -17.65
CA LEU A 29 -17.76 5.17 -18.40
C LEU A 29 -17.73 6.67 -18.06
N GLU A 30 -18.88 7.29 -17.80
CA GLU A 30 -18.94 8.65 -17.24
C GLU A 30 -18.37 8.72 -15.82
N ARG A 31 -18.75 7.76 -14.97
CA ARG A 31 -18.19 7.67 -13.60
C ARG A 31 -16.70 7.40 -13.61
N GLN A 32 -16.18 6.63 -14.56
CA GLN A 32 -14.77 6.35 -14.72
C GLN A 32 -13.97 7.65 -14.81
N LYS A 33 -14.38 8.61 -15.66
CA LYS A 33 -13.69 9.92 -15.75
C LYS A 33 -13.67 10.64 -14.41
N SER A 34 -14.79 10.66 -13.69
CA SER A 34 -14.87 11.29 -12.36
C SER A 34 -14.01 10.60 -11.30
N ILE A 35 -13.90 9.26 -11.36
CA ILE A 35 -13.05 8.47 -10.48
C ILE A 35 -11.59 8.70 -10.84
N GLU A 36 -11.27 8.71 -12.14
CA GLU A 36 -9.92 8.93 -12.65
C GLU A 36 -9.42 10.33 -12.30
N GLU A 37 -10.25 11.36 -12.41
CA GLU A 37 -9.92 12.72 -11.95
C GLU A 37 -9.79 12.80 -10.43
N LYS A 38 -10.68 12.14 -9.67
CA LYS A 38 -10.55 12.08 -8.21
C LYS A 38 -9.30 11.33 -7.78
N VAL A 39 -8.91 10.27 -8.47
CA VAL A 39 -7.70 9.46 -8.21
C VAL A 39 -6.46 10.27 -8.58
N LYS A 40 -6.39 10.81 -9.81
CA LYS A 40 -5.28 11.66 -10.29
C LYS A 40 -5.12 12.95 -9.46
N GLY A 41 -6.23 13.55 -9.04
CA GLY A 41 -6.27 14.75 -8.21
C GLY A 41 -6.23 14.48 -6.70
N SER A 42 -6.38 13.23 -6.25
CA SER A 42 -6.32 12.93 -4.83
C SER A 42 -4.89 13.04 -4.33
N GLY A 43 -4.63 14.09 -3.54
CA GLY A 43 -3.38 14.20 -2.77
C GLY A 43 -3.09 12.95 -1.91
N LYS A 44 -4.10 12.10 -1.65
CA LYS A 44 -3.96 10.84 -0.93
C LYS A 44 -3.06 9.82 -1.64
N LEU A 45 -3.20 9.63 -2.95
CA LEU A 45 -2.33 8.70 -3.69
C LEU A 45 -0.91 9.24 -3.81
N LYS A 46 -0.78 10.55 -4.01
CA LYS A 46 0.53 11.23 -3.99
C LYS A 46 1.21 11.05 -2.63
N ARG A 47 0.48 11.28 -1.53
CA ARG A 47 0.96 11.06 -0.15
C ARG A 47 1.35 9.61 0.09
N PHE A 48 0.50 8.65 -0.27
CA PHE A 48 0.80 7.23 -0.17
C PHE A 48 2.08 6.84 -0.93
N SER A 49 2.25 7.37 -2.15
CA SER A 49 3.48 7.15 -2.93
C SER A 49 4.72 7.76 -2.28
N ALA A 50 4.58 8.90 -1.60
CA ALA A 50 5.65 9.56 -0.87
C ALA A 50 6.01 8.77 0.40
N ASP A 51 5.02 8.27 1.13
CA ASP A 51 5.19 7.45 2.32
C ASP A 51 5.93 6.15 1.97
N ILE A 52 5.56 5.47 0.88
CA ILE A 52 6.29 4.28 0.39
C ILE A 52 7.76 4.61 0.10
N LYS A 53 8.04 5.71 -0.62
CA LYS A 53 9.41 6.14 -0.91
C LYS A 53 10.19 6.44 0.37
N LEU A 54 9.52 7.01 1.37
CA LEU A 54 10.14 7.31 2.66
C LEU A 54 10.45 6.04 3.44
N MET A 55 9.55 5.05 3.46
CA MET A 55 9.79 3.73 4.06
C MET A 55 11.02 3.05 3.44
N PHE A 56 11.12 3.02 2.11
CA PHE A 56 12.31 2.48 1.43
C PHE A 56 13.59 3.22 1.79
N SER A 57 13.52 4.54 1.90
CA SER A 57 14.68 5.36 2.29
C SER A 57 15.12 5.07 3.72
N MET A 58 14.17 4.96 4.65
CA MET A 58 14.43 4.66 6.06
C MET A 58 15.05 3.28 6.24
N ILE A 59 14.53 2.26 5.54
CA ILE A 59 15.10 0.90 5.54
C ILE A 59 16.56 0.93 5.01
N ARG A 60 16.82 1.67 3.93
CA ARG A 60 18.16 1.82 3.36
C ARG A 60 19.12 2.51 4.33
N ASP A 61 18.72 3.61 4.95
CA ASP A 61 19.57 4.35 5.88
C ASP A 61 19.80 3.57 7.18
N TYR A 62 18.82 2.77 7.59
CA TYR A 62 19.00 1.81 8.68
C TYR A 62 20.04 0.75 8.34
N TRP A 63 19.94 0.15 7.15
CA TRP A 63 20.89 -0.85 6.67
C TRP A 63 22.31 -0.30 6.56
N ASN A 64 22.46 0.90 6.00
CA ASN A 64 23.74 1.59 5.84
C ASN A 64 24.32 2.11 7.17
N GLY A 65 23.56 2.06 8.26
CA GLY A 65 23.98 2.56 9.58
C GLY A 65 23.84 4.07 9.77
N SER A 66 23.44 4.81 8.73
CA SER A 66 23.23 6.26 8.76
C SER A 66 22.12 6.69 9.71
N TYR A 67 21.11 5.83 9.92
CA TYR A 67 19.99 6.12 10.81
C TYR A 67 19.62 4.90 11.68
N ARG A 68 19.93 4.93 12.98
CA ARG A 68 19.61 3.85 13.94
C ARG A 68 18.64 4.24 15.05
N ASN A 69 18.09 5.45 15.00
CA ASN A 69 17.12 5.95 15.96
C ASN A 69 15.69 5.45 15.64
N VAL A 70 15.53 4.14 15.51
CA VAL A 70 14.27 3.46 15.23
C VAL A 70 14.31 2.03 15.78
N PRO A 71 13.25 1.54 16.42
CA PRO A 71 13.17 0.15 16.84
C PRO A 71 13.23 -0.81 15.65
N TRP A 72 13.91 -1.95 15.81
CA TRP A 72 13.91 -3.02 14.80
C TRP A 72 12.50 -3.46 14.40
N LYS A 73 11.56 -3.47 15.36
CA LYS A 73 10.15 -3.80 15.11
C LYS A 73 9.52 -2.88 14.06
N SER A 74 9.84 -1.59 14.06
CA SER A 74 9.32 -0.64 13.07
C SER A 74 9.92 -0.89 11.69
N ILE A 75 11.20 -1.24 11.60
CA ILE A 75 11.85 -1.66 10.34
C ILE A 75 11.18 -2.91 9.77
N ALA A 76 10.97 -3.93 10.61
CA ALA A 76 10.30 -5.17 10.22
C ALA A 76 8.86 -4.94 9.76
N ALA A 77 8.10 -4.10 10.47
CA ALA A 77 6.74 -3.74 10.11
C ALA A 77 6.68 -2.99 8.75
N MET A 78 7.59 -2.05 8.50
CA MET A 78 7.69 -1.38 7.20
C MET A 78 8.02 -2.35 6.08
N ALA A 79 8.99 -3.25 6.30
CA ALA A 79 9.36 -4.25 5.31
C ALA A 79 8.18 -5.18 4.97
N GLY A 80 7.45 -5.67 5.99
CA GLY A 80 6.25 -6.49 5.79
C GLY A 80 5.16 -5.76 5.02
N ALA A 81 4.90 -4.49 5.35
CA ALA A 81 3.92 -3.67 4.63
C ALA A 81 4.30 -3.45 3.16
N LEU A 82 5.59 -3.25 2.86
CA LEU A 82 6.07 -3.09 1.48
C LEU A 82 5.96 -4.40 0.66
N ILE A 83 6.30 -5.54 1.28
CA ILE A 83 6.15 -6.86 0.65
C ILE A 83 4.67 -7.13 0.30
N TYR A 84 3.76 -6.79 1.22
CA TYR A 84 2.32 -6.91 0.98
C TYR A 84 1.84 -6.07 -0.20
N VAL A 85 2.34 -4.83 -0.35
CA VAL A 85 2.01 -3.96 -1.49
C VAL A 85 2.49 -4.54 -2.82
N MET A 86 3.63 -5.23 -2.83
CA MET A 86 4.20 -5.83 -4.06
C MET A 86 3.43 -7.07 -4.51
N ASN A 87 2.98 -7.90 -3.57
CA ASN A 87 2.22 -9.11 -3.90
C ASN A 87 1.14 -9.40 -2.86
N PRO A 88 -0.03 -8.75 -2.96
CA PRO A 88 -1.11 -8.97 -1.99
C PRO A 88 -1.67 -10.39 -2.05
N LEU A 89 -1.53 -11.10 -3.18
CA LEU A 89 -2.16 -12.40 -3.41
C LEU A 89 -1.26 -13.61 -3.11
N ASP A 90 -0.01 -13.42 -2.69
CA ASP A 90 0.94 -14.53 -2.45
C ASP A 90 1.17 -14.77 -0.96
N PHE A 91 1.22 -13.69 -0.18
CA PHE A 91 1.29 -13.76 1.29
C PHE A 91 -0.03 -14.27 1.93
N ILE A 92 -1.17 -13.90 1.33
CA ILE A 92 -2.50 -14.28 1.82
C ILE A 92 -2.75 -15.80 1.68
N PRO A 93 -2.54 -16.46 0.52
CA PRO A 93 -2.74 -17.91 0.40
C PRO A 93 -1.81 -18.75 1.28
N ASP A 94 -0.53 -18.37 1.38
CA ASP A 94 0.45 -19.11 2.18
C ASP A 94 0.15 -19.02 3.69
N LEU A 95 -0.35 -17.88 4.17
CA LEU A 95 -0.78 -17.70 5.57
C LEU A 95 -2.13 -18.37 5.87
N ILE A 96 -3.12 -18.28 4.96
CA ILE A 96 -4.44 -18.91 5.12
C ILE A 96 -4.33 -20.43 5.26
N ILE A 97 -3.39 -21.05 4.54
CA ILE A 97 -3.19 -22.50 4.59
C ILE A 97 -2.36 -22.91 5.83
N GLY A 98 -1.68 -21.97 6.51
CA GLY A 98 -0.73 -22.25 7.59
C GLY A 98 -1.15 -21.86 9.02
N PHE A 99 -1.82 -20.73 9.26
CA PHE A 99 -2.13 -20.25 10.62
C PHE A 99 -3.43 -19.44 10.68
N GLY A 100 -4.27 -19.71 11.69
CA GLY A 100 -5.63 -19.21 11.80
C GLY A 100 -5.79 -17.69 11.95
N PHE A 101 -6.76 -17.16 11.18
CA PHE A 101 -7.60 -15.98 11.40
C PHE A 101 -6.95 -14.78 12.14
N LEU A 102 -6.15 -13.99 11.42
CA LEU A 102 -6.04 -12.56 11.69
C LEU A 102 -6.72 -11.78 10.56
N ASP A 103 -7.59 -10.85 10.93
CA ASP A 103 -8.29 -9.95 10.02
C ASP A 103 -7.28 -8.97 9.36
N ASP A 104 -6.84 -9.27 8.14
CA ASP A 104 -5.61 -8.76 7.51
C ASP A 104 -5.57 -7.25 7.24
N ALA A 105 -6.73 -6.62 7.02
CA ALA A 105 -6.78 -5.17 6.86
C ALA A 105 -6.42 -4.44 8.18
N GLY A 106 -6.78 -5.03 9.32
CA GLY A 106 -6.49 -4.48 10.64
C GLY A 106 -5.01 -4.54 10.99
N VAL A 107 -4.33 -5.62 10.64
CA VAL A 107 -2.89 -5.80 10.94
C VAL A 107 -2.04 -4.82 10.12
N VAL A 108 -2.31 -4.68 8.82
CA VAL A 108 -1.61 -3.70 7.98
C VAL A 108 -1.88 -2.28 8.45
N ALA A 109 -3.13 -1.95 8.77
CA ALA A 109 -3.50 -0.63 9.30
C ALA A 109 -2.81 -0.33 10.64
N LEU A 110 -2.72 -1.32 11.53
CA LEU A 110 -2.01 -1.19 12.81
C LEU A 110 -0.50 -1.02 12.59
N CYS A 111 0.09 -1.80 11.69
CA CYS A 111 1.50 -1.66 11.32
C CYS A 111 1.80 -0.27 10.77
N LEU A 112 0.99 0.22 9.82
CA LEU A 112 1.12 1.57 9.27
C LEU A 112 1.01 2.64 10.37
N LYS A 113 0.04 2.49 11.28
CA LYS A 113 -0.13 3.40 12.42
C LYS A 113 1.05 3.37 13.39
N LEU A 114 1.64 2.19 13.64
CA LEU A 114 2.80 2.05 14.53
C LEU A 114 4.05 2.69 13.95
N VAL A 115 4.24 2.61 12.62
CA VAL A 115 5.42 3.18 11.96
C VAL A 115 5.25 4.65 11.57
N GLU A 116 4.03 5.18 11.56
CA GLU A 116 3.74 6.58 11.20
C GLU A 116 4.58 7.57 11.99
N SER A 117 4.64 7.42 13.33
CA SER A 117 5.44 8.32 14.16
C SER A 117 6.93 8.22 13.89
N ASP A 118 7.42 7.03 13.52
CA ASP A 118 8.83 6.82 13.23
C ASP A 118 9.19 7.32 11.83
N LEU A 119 8.29 7.21 10.85
CA LEU A 119 8.41 7.86 9.54
C LEU A 119 8.52 9.38 9.70
N HIS A 120 7.69 9.99 10.54
CA HIS A 120 7.72 11.43 10.77
C HIS A 120 9.06 11.90 11.37
N LYS A 121 9.59 11.17 12.35
CA LYS A 121 10.91 11.46 12.93
C LYS A 121 12.02 11.32 11.89
N TYR A 122 11.96 10.28 11.07
CA TYR A 122 12.92 10.07 9.99
C TYR A 122 12.83 11.15 8.90
N ALA A 123 11.61 11.58 8.54
CA ALA A 123 11.40 12.68 7.60
C ALA A 123 12.10 13.95 8.07
N ALA A 124 11.86 14.35 9.32
CA ALA A 124 12.46 15.54 9.93
C ALA A 124 13.99 15.43 9.97
N TRP A 125 14.54 14.27 10.36
CA TRP A 125 15.98 14.04 10.34
C TRP A 125 16.58 14.17 8.92
N LYS A 126 15.86 13.66 7.92
CA LYS A 126 16.31 13.67 6.54
C LYS A 126 16.32 15.09 5.95
N GLU A 127 15.30 15.90 6.25
CA GLU A 127 15.26 17.32 5.90
C GLU A 127 16.49 18.06 6.46
N THR A 128 16.82 17.86 7.74
CA THR A 128 18.03 18.47 8.34
C THR A 128 19.32 18.03 7.65
N LYS A 129 19.41 16.77 7.22
CA LYS A 129 20.56 16.23 6.47
C LYS A 129 20.70 16.86 5.08
N GLU A 130 19.58 17.09 4.40
CA GLU A 130 19.55 17.70 3.06
C GLU A 130 19.92 19.19 3.12
N GLU A 131 19.47 19.92 4.13
CA GLU A 131 19.84 21.32 4.38
C GLU A 131 21.36 21.47 4.62
N VAL A 132 21.94 20.63 5.48
CA VAL A 132 23.39 20.66 5.78
C VAL A 132 24.25 20.28 4.56
N GLY A 133 23.76 19.37 3.70
CA GLY A 133 24.43 18.99 2.47
C GLY A 133 24.45 20.11 1.42
N GLN A 134 23.39 20.92 1.37
CA GLN A 134 23.27 22.05 0.44
C GLN A 134 24.11 23.26 0.88
N SER A 135 24.18 23.53 2.19
CA SER A 135 25.07 24.60 2.70
C SER A 135 26.54 24.29 2.49
N ALA A 136 26.95 23.01 2.57
CA ALA A 136 28.34 22.59 2.39
C ALA A 136 28.81 22.57 0.91
N GLN A 137 27.90 22.73 -0.06
CA GLN A 137 28.22 22.84 -1.49
C GLN A 137 28.16 24.28 -2.01
N ALA A 138 27.69 25.23 -1.19
CA ALA A 138 27.59 26.65 -1.52
C ALA A 138 28.81 27.48 -1.06
N ASP A 139 29.73 26.85 -0.32
CA ASP A 139 31.04 27.38 0.11
C ASP A 139 32.18 26.77 -0.71
#